data_AF-A0A2E8R2B8-F1
#
_entry.id   AF-A0A2E8R2B8-F1
#
_cell.length_a   1.000
_cell.length_b   1.000
_cell.length_c   1.000
_cell.angle_alpha   90.00
_cell.angle_beta   90.00
_cell.angle_gamma   90.00
#
_symmetry.space_group_name_H-M   'P 1'
#
loop_
_entity.id
_entity.type
_entity.pdbx_description
1 polymer ?
#
loop_
_entity_poly.entity_id
_entity_poly.type
_entity_poly.pdbx_seq_one_letter_code
_entity_poly.pdbx_strand_id
1 'polypeptide(L)' 'AAVSDALIDASAIAGTPAEGRARLREYRASGIDVPILFPAASAPGAKEMLEQIVRGCAPASS' A
#
# COMPACT_ATOMS: atom_id res chain seq x y z
N ALA A 1 -19.85 -4.95 -12.13
CA ALA A 1 -19.59 -3.54 -12.47
C ALA A 1 -18.12 -3.27 -12.25
N ALA A 2 -17.43 -2.62 -13.19
CA ALA A 2 -16.04 -2.21 -12.97
C ALA A 2 -16.05 -1.08 -11.92
N VAL A 3 -15.24 -1.23 -10.87
CA VAL A 3 -14.95 -0.14 -9.95
C VAL A 3 -14.18 0.92 -10.74
N SER A 4 -14.53 2.20 -10.62
CA SER A 4 -13.77 3.27 -11.28
C SER A 4 -12.41 3.46 -10.59
N ASP A 5 -11.38 3.83 -11.35
CA ASP A 5 -10.05 4.13 -10.81
C ASP A 5 -10.13 5.18 -9.69
N ALA A 6 -11.02 6.16 -9.83
CA ALA A 6 -11.28 7.16 -8.78
C ALA A 6 -11.74 6.56 -7.45
N LEU A 7 -12.55 5.49 -7.45
CA LEU A 7 -12.97 4.84 -6.22
C LEU A 7 -11.83 4.00 -5.62
N ILE A 8 -10.97 3.39 -6.44
CA ILE A 8 -9.76 2.69 -5.98
C ILE A 8 -8.82 3.69 -5.32
N ASP A 9 -8.55 4.83 -5.95
CA ASP A 9 -7.68 5.87 -5.42
C ASP A 9 -8.21 6.45 -4.11
N ALA A 10 -9.52 6.61 -3.98
CA ALA A 10 -10.13 7.12 -2.76
C ALA A 10 -10.09 6.11 -1.59
N SER A 11 -10.01 4.81 -1.86
CA SER A 11 -10.24 3.76 -0.85
C SER A 11 -9.03 2.87 -0.56
N ALA A 12 -8.00 2.86 -1.41
CA ALA A 12 -6.87 1.96 -1.30
C ALA A 12 -5.54 2.61 -1.69
N ILE A 13 -4.45 1.94 -1.31
CA ILE A 13 -3.13 2.14 -1.94
C ILE A 13 -3.00 1.06 -3.01
N ALA A 14 -2.97 1.47 -4.28
CA ALA A 14 -2.83 0.58 -5.42
C ALA A 14 -1.66 1.00 -6.30
N GLY A 15 -1.10 0.06 -7.05
CA GLY A 15 0.00 0.30 -7.98
C GLY A 15 1.35 -0.28 -7.53
N THR A 16 2.43 0.35 -7.99
CA THR A 16 3.81 -0.07 -7.78
C THR A 16 4.29 0.25 -6.35
N PRO A 17 5.40 -0.37 -5.90
CA PRO A 17 6.02 -0.02 -4.63
C PRO A 17 6.39 1.47 -4.49
N ALA A 18 6.77 2.12 -5.59
CA ALA A 18 7.13 3.55 -5.57
C ALA A 18 5.92 4.44 -5.29
N GLU A 19 4.79 4.15 -5.92
CA GLU A 19 3.51 4.82 -5.70
C GLU A 19 2.99 4.56 -4.28
N GLY A 20 3.11 3.31 -3.79
CA GLY A 20 2.78 2.98 -2.41
C GLY A 20 3.59 3.78 -1.38
N ARG A 21 4.90 3.91 -1.58
CA ARG A 21 5.75 4.76 -0.72
C ARG A 21 5.37 6.24 -0.81
N ALA A 22 4.94 6.74 -1.98
CA ALA A 22 4.48 8.11 -2.13
C ALA A 22 3.22 8.37 -1.30
N ARG A 23 2.21 7.51 -1.43
CA ARG A 23 0.98 7.64 -0.66
C ARG A 23 1.19 7.52 0.85
N LEU A 24 2.09 6.63 1.28
CA LEU A 24 2.48 6.53 2.70
C LEU A 24 3.11 7.82 3.24
N ARG A 25 3.84 8.59 2.42
CA ARG A 25 4.38 9.90 2.82
C ARG A 25 3.28 10.94 2.92
N GLU A 26 2.32 10.93 2.00
CA GLU A 26 1.16 11.83 2.04
C GLU A 26 0.31 11.62 3.29
N TYR A 27 0.06 10.37 3.69
CA TYR A 27 -0.66 10.06 4.93
C TYR A 27 0.07 10.59 6.18
N ARG A 28 1.39 10.44 6.24
CA ARG A 28 2.18 11.01 7.34
C ARG A 28 2.13 12.53 7.35
N ALA A 29 2.24 13.16 6.17
CA ALA A 29 2.13 14.61 6.05
C ALA A 29 0.75 15.15 6.43
N SER A 30 -0.32 14.34 6.32
CA SER A 30 -1.66 14.71 6.77
C SER A 30 -1.91 14.48 8.26
N GLY A 31 -0.90 14.05 9.03
CA GLY A 31 -1.01 13.80 10.48
C GLY A 31 -1.34 12.35 10.86
N ILE A 32 -1.28 11.39 9.92
CA ILE A 32 -1.39 9.96 10.24
C ILE A 32 0.02 9.42 10.51
N ASP A 33 0.40 9.34 11.79
CA ASP A 33 1.75 8.94 12.19
C ASP A 33 2.10 7.49 11.82
N VAL A 34 1.15 6.57 12.00
CA VAL A 34 1.35 5.13 11.80
C VAL A 34 0.26 4.56 10.87
N PRO A 35 0.42 4.72 9.53
CA PRO A 35 -0.51 4.12 8.59
C PRO A 35 -0.43 2.59 8.63
N ILE A 36 -1.57 1.94 8.82
CA ILE A 36 -1.69 0.47 8.81
C ILE A 36 -1.81 0.00 7.36
N LEU A 37 -0.94 -0.92 6.96
CA LEU A 37 -1.04 -1.61 5.68
C LEU A 37 -1.79 -2.92 5.87
N PHE A 38 -2.97 -3.04 5.26
CA PHE A 38 -3.75 -4.27 5.21
C PHE A 38 -3.76 -4.80 3.76
N PRO A 39 -2.80 -5.66 3.38
CA PRO A 39 -2.80 -6.24 2.05
C PRO A 39 -3.93 -7.27 1.94
N ALA A 40 -4.62 -7.27 0.80
CA ALA A 40 -5.66 -8.24 0.46
C ALA A 40 -5.04 -9.61 0.13
N ALA A 41 -4.45 -10.26 1.13
CA ALA A 41 -3.73 -11.52 1.00
C ALA A 41 -4.55 -12.65 1.65
N SER A 42 -5.54 -13.18 0.94
CA SER A 42 -6.43 -14.26 1.42
C SER A 42 -6.31 -15.57 0.63
N ALA A 43 -5.33 -15.69 -0.25
CA ALA A 43 -5.10 -16.85 -1.11
C ALA A 43 -3.85 -17.65 -0.70
N PRO A 44 -3.65 -18.89 -1.18
CA PRO A 44 -2.37 -19.58 -1.08
C PRO A 44 -1.22 -18.67 -1.58
N GLY A 45 -0.14 -18.56 -0.81
CA GLY A 45 0.94 -17.59 -1.08
C GLY A 45 0.74 -16.20 -0.47
N ALA A 46 -0.30 -16.01 0.35
CA ALA A 46 -0.59 -14.74 1.02
C ALA A 46 0.58 -14.20 1.86
N LYS A 47 1.34 -15.10 2.51
CA LYS A 47 2.50 -14.71 3.32
C LYS A 47 3.60 -14.12 2.45
N GLU A 48 3.95 -14.79 1.36
CA GLU A 48 4.99 -14.35 0.44
C GLU A 48 4.59 -13.02 -0.23
N MET A 49 3.32 -12.87 -0.59
CA MET A 49 2.77 -11.61 -1.09
C MET A 49 2.87 -10.48 -0.06
N LEU A 50 2.48 -10.74 1.19
CA LEU A 50 2.60 -9.78 2.29
C LEU A 50 4.07 -9.35 2.47
N GLU A 51 5.01 -10.29 2.48
CA GLU A 51 6.43 -9.99 2.61
C GLU A 51 6.94 -9.12 1.45
N GLN A 52 6.53 -9.40 0.22
CA GLN A 52 6.89 -8.59 -0.96
C GLN A 52 6.33 -7.17 -0.86
N ILE A 53 5.07 -7.01 -0.45
CA ILE A 53 4.42 -5.70 -0.27
C ILE A 53 5.14 -4.90 0.82
N VAL A 54 5.38 -5.50 1.99
CA VAL A 54 6.05 -4.83 3.11
C VAL A 54 7.46 -4.41 2.71
N ARG A 55 8.23 -5.29 2.06
CA ARG A 55 9.59 -4.94 1.57
C ARG A 55 9.56 -3.85 0.50
N GLY A 56 8.62 -3.90 -0.43
CA GLY A 56 8.48 -2.88 -1.48
C GLY A 56 8.11 -1.52 -0.92
N CYS A 57 7.27 -1.47 0.11
CA CYS A 57 6.83 -0.23 0.75
C CYS A 57 7.75 0.26 1.87
N ALA A 58 8.74 -0.53 2.29
CA ALA A 58 9.72 -0.14 3.28
C ALA A 58 10.54 1.08 2.79
N PRO A 59 11.03 1.93 3.71
CA PRO A 59 11.99 2.96 3.35
C PRO A 59 13.23 2.32 2.70
N ALA A 60 13.83 2.99 1.72
CA ALA A 60 15.15 2.59 1.26
C ALA A 60 16.12 2.69 2.44
N SER A 61 16.88 1.64 2.70
CA SER A 61 17.99 1.71 3.64
C SER A 61 19.01 2.71 3.09
N SER A 62 19.32 3.75 3.87
CA SER A 62 20.45 4.65 3.60
C SER A 62 21.78 3.89 3.61
#